data_AF-A0AAD8J6M2-F1
#
_entry.id   AF-A0AAD8J6M2-F1
#
_cell.length_a   1.000
_cell.length_b   1.000
_cell.length_c   1.000
_cell.angle_alpha   90.00
_cell.angle_beta   90.00
_cell.angle_gamma   90.00
#
_symmetry.space_group_name_H-M   'P 1'
#
loop_
_entity.id
_entity.type
_entity.pdbx_description
1 polymer ?
#
loop_
_entity_poly.entity_id
_entity_poly.type
_entity_poly.pdbx_seq_one_letter_code
_entity_poly.pdbx_strand_id
1 'polypeptide(L)'
;MMQKWQKKKTQFPVLALVFLIFILCSIFYNEHKIHQINQENPNNNLQTTNLEAYDNNPFNHYNHTLQNLLPVALDRSSKCESTVKYSGQEAKWVVGKKGFNGRRESLERCDVFAGKWVFDNVSYPLYNESDCPYMSDQLACHKHGRPDFDYHYWRWQPHDCDLKRWNSTEVWEKLRGKRLMFVGDSLNRGQWISMLCLLQSVIPADKRSITPQAHLTTFRAEEYNATVEFLWAPLLVESNSDDPVDHRLDERIMRPDSLLRHSSEWENADVLIFNSYLWWRQGSVKLLWSTEINGVCQEIDELRGMKLAMEAWADWIDSNVDPLKKKVFFVTMSPTHQLREEWEPEGKGNCYDQRTPIDNTTYWGSGSDLPTMQMVEKVLNRLGSKVSVLNITQLSEYRKDGHPSIYRKFWEPRTPEQLANPSSYSDCIHWCLPGVPDVWNELLFQFL
;
A
#
# COMPACT_ATOMS: atom_id res chain seq x y z
N MET A 1 58.97 -12.26 -44.68
CA MET A 1 58.02 -13.14 -45.39
C MET A 1 56.64 -12.87 -44.83
N MET A 2 55.75 -12.29 -45.64
CA MET A 2 54.39 -11.87 -45.27
C MET A 2 53.47 -13.10 -45.21
N GLN A 3 52.75 -13.31 -44.10
CA GLN A 3 51.63 -14.26 -44.05
C GLN A 3 50.32 -13.52 -44.34
N LYS A 4 49.71 -13.88 -45.47
CA LYS A 4 48.39 -13.40 -45.93
C LYS A 4 47.28 -14.03 -45.07
N TRP A 5 46.43 -13.20 -44.48
CA TRP A 5 45.15 -13.63 -43.91
C TRP A 5 44.05 -13.56 -44.97
N GLN A 6 43.35 -14.67 -45.20
CA GLN A 6 42.22 -14.76 -46.12
C GLN A 6 40.99 -14.06 -45.54
N LYS A 7 40.44 -13.09 -46.28
CA LYS A 7 39.14 -12.47 -46.00
C LYS A 7 38.01 -13.49 -46.19
N LYS A 8 37.38 -13.95 -45.10
CA LYS A 8 36.02 -14.52 -45.15
C LYS A 8 35.02 -13.39 -45.40
N LYS A 9 34.25 -13.47 -46.49
CA LYS A 9 33.11 -12.57 -46.75
C LYS A 9 32.04 -12.82 -45.69
N THR A 10 31.76 -11.81 -44.87
CA THR A 10 30.73 -11.82 -43.84
C THR A 10 29.34 -11.62 -44.46
N GLN A 11 28.43 -12.56 -44.25
CA GLN A 11 27.01 -12.53 -44.67
C GLN A 11 26.13 -11.55 -43.87
N PHE A 12 26.75 -10.67 -43.08
CA PHE A 12 26.08 -9.67 -42.24
C PHE A 12 25.03 -8.79 -42.94
N PRO A 13 25.24 -8.29 -44.18
CA PRO A 13 24.24 -7.43 -44.81
C PRO A 13 22.97 -8.20 -45.22
N VAL A 14 23.05 -9.51 -45.46
CA VAL A 14 21.89 -10.33 -45.84
C VAL A 14 21.02 -10.63 -44.62
N LEU A 15 21.63 -10.95 -43.48
CA LEU A 15 20.91 -11.16 -42.21
C LEU A 15 20.20 -9.90 -41.73
N ALA A 16 20.86 -8.73 -41.85
CA ALA A 16 20.22 -7.45 -41.52
C ALA A 16 19.02 -7.16 -42.43
N LEU A 17 19.12 -7.46 -43.73
CA LEU A 17 18.03 -7.27 -44.69
C LEU A 17 16.82 -8.17 -44.36
N VAL A 18 17.07 -9.44 -44.03
CA VAL A 18 16.02 -10.41 -43.66
C VAL A 18 15.29 -9.96 -42.39
N PHE A 19 16.03 -9.45 -41.39
CA PHE A 19 15.44 -8.94 -40.15
C PHE A 19 14.56 -7.71 -40.39
N LEU A 20 15.00 -6.80 -41.28
CA LEU A 20 14.26 -5.59 -41.62
C LEU A 20 12.96 -5.91 -42.40
N ILE A 21 13.01 -6.89 -43.30
CA ILE A 21 11.82 -7.39 -44.01
C ILE A 21 10.83 -8.03 -43.03
N PHE A 22 11.31 -8.81 -42.05
CA PHE A 22 10.45 -9.42 -41.04
C PHE A 22 9.71 -8.39 -40.18
N ILE A 23 10.40 -7.31 -39.78
CA ILE A 23 9.78 -6.21 -39.03
C ILE A 23 8.70 -5.53 -39.88
N LEU A 24 9.00 -5.20 -41.14
CA LEU A 24 8.04 -4.56 -42.03
C LEU A 24 6.81 -5.45 -42.27
N CYS A 25 6.99 -6.73 -42.54
CA CYS A 25 5.89 -7.68 -42.68
C CYS A 25 5.03 -7.78 -41.42
N SER A 26 5.63 -7.74 -40.23
CA SER A 26 4.91 -7.78 -38.96
C SER A 26 4.08 -6.52 -38.72
N ILE A 27 4.59 -5.35 -39.09
CA ILE A 27 3.86 -4.08 -39.02
C ILE A 27 2.66 -4.09 -39.98
N PHE A 28 2.87 -4.46 -41.24
CA PHE A 28 1.79 -4.53 -42.23
C PHE A 28 0.73 -5.60 -41.88
N TYR A 29 1.14 -6.73 -41.30
CA TYR A 29 0.20 -7.76 -40.83
C TYR A 29 -0.68 -7.24 -39.68
N ASN A 30 -0.09 -6.51 -38.72
CA ASN A 30 -0.85 -5.93 -37.62
C ASN A 30 -1.80 -4.82 -38.09
N GLU A 31 -1.38 -3.94 -39.00
CA GLU A 31 -2.27 -2.92 -39.58
C GLU A 31 -3.45 -3.57 -40.34
N HIS A 32 -3.19 -4.62 -41.12
CA HIS A 32 -4.25 -5.31 -41.85
C HIS A 32 -5.25 -5.99 -40.91
N LYS A 33 -4.76 -6.59 -39.81
CA LYS A 33 -5.61 -7.22 -38.79
C LYS A 33 -6.46 -6.20 -38.03
N ILE A 34 -5.91 -5.02 -37.72
CA ILE A 34 -6.65 -3.92 -37.11
C ILE A 34 -7.74 -3.40 -38.06
N HIS A 35 -7.44 -3.31 -39.36
CA HIS A 35 -8.44 -2.93 -40.36
C HIS A 35 -9.56 -3.97 -40.53
N GLN A 36 -9.26 -5.27 -40.45
CA GLN A 36 -10.28 -6.33 -40.49
C GLN A 36 -11.20 -6.29 -39.26
N ILE A 37 -10.64 -6.08 -38.05
CA ILE A 37 -11.44 -5.95 -36.81
C ILE A 37 -12.39 -4.75 -36.89
N ASN A 38 -11.97 -3.65 -37.50
CA ASN A 38 -12.81 -2.46 -37.67
C ASN A 38 -13.85 -2.59 -38.79
N GLN A 39 -13.72 -3.56 -39.70
CA GLN A 39 -14.70 -3.85 -40.76
C GLN A 39 -15.74 -4.91 -40.35
N GLU A 40 -15.45 -5.75 -39.37
CA GLU A 40 -16.37 -6.82 -38.89
C GLU A 40 -17.40 -6.36 -37.84
N ASN A 41 -17.41 -5.08 -37.43
CA ASN A 41 -18.38 -4.59 -36.43
C ASN A 41 -19.12 -3.28 -36.81
N PRO A 42 -19.99 -3.27 -37.83
CA PRO A 42 -20.98 -2.23 -38.02
C PRO A 42 -22.37 -2.72 -37.55
N ASN A 43 -22.91 -2.06 -36.52
CA ASN A 43 -24.30 -2.08 -36.02
C ASN A 43 -24.61 -2.96 -34.78
N ASN A 44 -24.71 -2.29 -33.64
CA ASN A 44 -25.83 -2.53 -32.72
C ASN A 44 -26.49 -1.18 -32.39
N ASN A 45 -27.35 -0.74 -33.30
CA ASN A 45 -28.36 0.30 -33.04
C ASN A 45 -29.47 -0.33 -32.19
N LEU A 46 -29.72 0.19 -30.99
CA LEU A 46 -30.90 -0.14 -30.22
C LEU A 46 -32.13 0.46 -30.90
N GLN A 47 -32.98 -0.40 -31.47
CA GLN A 47 -34.31 -0.06 -31.96
C GLN A 47 -35.24 0.23 -30.78
N THR A 48 -35.84 1.42 -30.82
CA THR A 48 -37.05 1.78 -30.10
C THR A 48 -38.19 0.83 -30.45
N THR A 49 -38.73 0.14 -29.45
CA THR A 49 -40.04 -0.53 -29.56
C THR A 49 -40.98 0.06 -28.51
N ASN A 50 -42.08 0.63 -29.02
CA ASN A 50 -43.21 1.11 -28.25
C ASN A 50 -44.02 -0.08 -27.73
N LEU A 51 -44.32 -0.10 -26.43
CA LEU A 51 -45.41 -0.86 -25.83
C LEU A 51 -46.06 0.03 -24.77
N GLU A 52 -47.23 0.58 -25.11
CA GLU A 52 -48.16 1.18 -24.15
C GLU A 52 -48.90 0.06 -23.40
N ALA A 53 -49.02 0.18 -22.06
CA ALA A 53 -50.24 -0.07 -21.29
C ALA A 53 -50.02 0.12 -19.76
N TYR A 54 -50.76 1.10 -19.20
CA TYR A 54 -51.43 1.17 -17.89
C TYR A 54 -50.85 0.42 -16.66
N ASP A 55 -50.50 1.16 -15.60
CA ASP A 55 -51.37 1.30 -14.40
C ASP A 55 -50.92 2.44 -13.46
N ASN A 56 -51.87 2.94 -12.68
CA ASN A 56 -51.89 4.18 -11.91
C ASN A 56 -51.33 4.03 -10.49
N ASN A 57 -50.51 4.99 -10.00
CA ASN A 57 -50.65 5.49 -8.62
C ASN A 57 -49.88 6.83 -8.40
N PRO A 58 -50.42 7.77 -7.59
CA PRO A 58 -50.05 9.17 -7.63
C PRO A 58 -49.02 9.54 -6.56
N PHE A 59 -47.74 9.60 -6.91
CA PHE A 59 -46.77 10.42 -6.19
C PHE A 59 -45.71 10.93 -7.16
N ASN A 60 -46.13 11.82 -8.06
CA ASN A 60 -45.23 12.52 -8.97
C ASN A 60 -45.41 14.02 -8.81
N HIS A 61 -44.65 14.59 -7.88
CA HIS A 61 -44.32 16.02 -7.88
C HIS A 61 -42.93 16.26 -7.32
N TYR A 62 -41.91 15.76 -8.03
CA TYR A 62 -40.59 16.41 -8.08
C TYR A 62 -40.05 16.26 -9.50
N ASN A 63 -40.17 17.34 -10.28
CA ASN A 63 -39.63 17.44 -11.63
C ASN A 63 -38.09 17.40 -11.62
N HIS A 64 -37.56 16.36 -12.25
CA HIS A 64 -36.40 16.33 -13.14
C HIS A 64 -35.47 17.56 -13.21
N THR A 65 -34.29 17.45 -12.60
CA THR A 65 -32.98 17.68 -13.24
C THR A 65 -31.85 17.12 -12.37
N LEU A 66 -31.72 15.80 -12.33
CA LEU A 66 -30.48 15.13 -11.91
C LEU A 66 -30.30 13.90 -12.78
N GLN A 67 -29.92 14.12 -14.04
CA GLN A 67 -29.36 13.04 -14.84
C GLN A 67 -27.96 12.76 -14.30
N ASN A 68 -27.87 11.62 -13.62
CA ASN A 68 -26.69 10.84 -13.29
C ASN A 68 -25.50 11.06 -14.24
N LEU A 69 -24.53 11.86 -13.81
CA LEU A 69 -23.13 11.66 -14.17
C LEU A 69 -22.47 11.11 -12.92
N LEU A 70 -22.15 9.82 -12.93
CA LEU A 70 -21.17 9.30 -11.97
C LEU A 70 -19.90 10.14 -12.14
N PRO A 71 -19.29 10.65 -11.05
CA PRO A 71 -18.03 11.38 -11.15
C PRO A 71 -17.02 10.53 -11.93
N VAL A 72 -16.40 11.10 -12.96
CA VAL A 72 -15.33 10.42 -13.71
C VAL A 72 -14.27 9.99 -12.72
N ALA A 73 -13.88 8.72 -12.71
CA ALA A 73 -12.92 8.22 -11.74
C ALA A 73 -11.59 8.99 -11.83
N LEU A 74 -10.96 9.30 -10.70
CA LEU A 74 -9.62 9.86 -10.71
C LEU A 74 -8.63 8.80 -11.18
N ASP A 75 -7.73 9.26 -12.04
CA ASP A 75 -6.59 8.53 -12.57
C ASP A 75 -5.35 9.42 -12.61
N ARG A 76 -4.20 8.86 -12.97
CA ARG A 76 -2.93 9.60 -13.05
C ARG A 76 -2.93 10.77 -14.04
N SER A 77 -3.86 10.80 -14.99
CA SER A 77 -3.99 11.87 -15.99
C SER A 77 -4.86 13.03 -15.51
N SER A 78 -5.54 12.85 -14.37
CA SER A 78 -6.41 13.84 -13.77
C SER A 78 -5.63 15.09 -13.38
N LYS A 79 -6.16 16.25 -13.77
CA LYS A 79 -5.59 17.58 -13.50
C LYS A 79 -6.67 18.53 -13.04
N CYS A 80 -6.25 19.50 -12.24
CA CYS A 80 -7.10 20.62 -11.85
C CYS A 80 -7.09 21.69 -12.96
N GLU A 81 -8.25 22.24 -13.30
CA GLU A 81 -8.34 23.37 -14.24
C GLU A 81 -7.84 24.66 -13.57
N SER A 82 -8.15 24.82 -12.28
CA SER A 82 -7.59 25.87 -11.43
C SER A 82 -7.49 25.40 -9.99
N THR A 83 -6.82 26.17 -9.13
CA THR A 83 -6.64 25.85 -7.72
C THR A 83 -6.98 27.06 -6.85
N VAL A 84 -7.84 26.85 -5.85
CA VAL A 84 -8.25 27.86 -4.88
C VAL A 84 -7.92 27.40 -3.46
N LYS A 85 -7.98 28.31 -2.48
CA LYS A 85 -7.80 27.92 -1.07
C LYS A 85 -8.99 27.10 -0.58
N TYR A 86 -8.71 26.11 0.26
CA TYR A 86 -9.73 25.32 0.94
C TYR A 86 -10.75 26.19 1.69
N SER A 87 -12.03 25.93 1.43
CA SER A 87 -13.16 26.73 1.93
C SER A 87 -13.62 26.34 3.34
N GLY A 88 -13.12 25.25 3.90
CA GLY A 88 -13.57 24.71 5.19
C GLY A 88 -14.74 23.73 5.10
N GLN A 89 -15.09 23.25 3.90
CA GLN A 89 -16.18 22.31 3.68
C GLN A 89 -15.89 20.92 4.27
N GLU A 90 -16.75 20.43 5.16
CA GLU A 90 -16.67 19.05 5.65
C GLU A 90 -17.12 18.03 4.59
N ALA A 91 -16.44 16.88 4.55
CA ALA A 91 -16.86 15.77 3.71
C ALA A 91 -18.11 15.10 4.31
N LYS A 92 -19.18 15.00 3.52
CA LYS A 92 -20.43 14.31 3.94
C LYS A 92 -20.55 12.99 3.20
N TRP A 93 -20.33 11.90 3.92
CA TRP A 93 -20.65 10.56 3.43
C TRP A 93 -22.14 10.26 3.58
N VAL A 94 -22.85 10.10 2.47
CA VAL A 94 -24.28 9.76 2.45
C VAL A 94 -24.45 8.24 2.48
N VAL A 95 -24.31 7.64 3.66
CA VAL A 95 -24.70 6.24 3.90
C VAL A 95 -25.58 6.17 5.15
N GLY A 96 -26.69 5.44 5.07
CA GLY A 96 -27.68 5.35 6.14
C GLY A 96 -27.11 4.71 7.41
N LYS A 97 -27.24 5.41 8.54
CA LYS A 97 -26.83 4.93 9.87
C LYS A 97 -27.54 3.62 10.24
N LYS A 98 -26.77 2.55 10.49
CA LYS A 98 -27.21 1.43 11.32
C LYS A 98 -26.36 1.39 12.59
N GLY A 99 -26.95 1.82 13.70
CA GLY A 99 -26.29 1.81 15.00
C GLY A 99 -26.15 0.40 15.56
N PHE A 100 -24.92 0.00 15.90
CA PHE A 100 -24.64 -1.17 16.70
C PHE A 100 -23.82 -0.74 17.92
N ASN A 101 -24.40 -0.88 19.11
CA ASN A 101 -23.72 -0.67 20.39
C ASN A 101 -23.23 -2.02 20.92
N GLY A 102 -21.94 -2.29 20.78
CA GLY A 102 -21.26 -3.41 21.41
C GLY A 102 -20.22 -2.92 22.40
N ARG A 103 -20.58 -2.82 23.68
CA ARG A 103 -19.61 -2.68 24.78
C ARG A 103 -18.95 -4.04 25.03
N ARG A 104 -17.62 -4.08 25.04
CA ARG A 104 -16.84 -5.19 25.61
C ARG A 104 -15.97 -4.64 26.73
N GLU A 105 -16.06 -5.27 27.90
CA GLU A 105 -15.19 -5.01 29.05
C GLU A 105 -13.72 -5.30 28.69
N SER A 106 -12.83 -4.39 29.07
CA SER A 106 -11.38 -4.60 29.04
C SER A 106 -10.98 -5.48 30.23
N LEU A 107 -10.66 -6.74 29.96
CA LEU A 107 -9.78 -7.51 30.84
C LEU A 107 -8.41 -6.83 30.79
N GLU A 108 -7.76 -6.61 31.95
CA GLU A 108 -6.37 -6.17 32.05
C GLU A 108 -5.50 -7.08 31.17
N ARG A 109 -5.14 -6.56 30.00
CA ARG A 109 -4.38 -7.28 28.97
C ARG A 109 -3.05 -6.56 28.85
N CYS A 110 -1.97 -7.33 28.84
CA CYS A 110 -0.63 -6.83 28.59
C CYS A 110 -0.61 -5.87 27.39
N ASP A 111 0.00 -4.70 27.56
CA ASP A 111 0.28 -3.79 26.46
C ASP A 111 1.45 -4.36 25.64
N VAL A 112 1.11 -5.09 24.58
CA VAL A 112 2.09 -5.70 23.68
C VAL A 112 2.90 -4.68 22.86
N PHE A 113 2.51 -3.39 22.87
CA PHE A 113 3.17 -2.33 22.12
C PHE A 113 4.16 -1.52 22.98
N ALA A 114 4.15 -1.71 24.31
CA ALA A 114 5.10 -1.11 25.24
C ALA A 114 6.16 -2.15 25.66
N GLY A 115 7.43 -1.88 25.35
CA GLY A 115 8.46 -2.88 25.44
C GLY A 115 9.83 -2.39 24.99
N LYS A 116 10.70 -3.33 24.66
CA LYS A 116 12.06 -3.06 24.16
C LYS A 116 12.47 -4.07 23.10
N TRP A 117 13.42 -3.65 22.27
CA TRP A 117 14.12 -4.57 21.37
C TRP A 117 15.15 -5.39 22.15
N VAL A 118 15.18 -6.69 21.88
CA VAL A 118 16.12 -7.65 22.46
C VAL A 118 16.81 -8.38 21.32
N PHE A 119 18.13 -8.48 21.40
CA PHE A 119 18.92 -9.24 20.43
C PHE A 119 18.79 -10.74 20.70
N ASP A 120 18.43 -11.51 19.67
CA ASP A 120 18.22 -12.95 19.67
C ASP A 120 18.61 -13.54 18.30
N ASN A 121 19.89 -13.88 18.15
CA ASN A 121 20.40 -14.55 16.96
C ASN A 121 20.19 -16.08 16.96
N VAL A 122 19.42 -16.61 17.92
CA VAL A 122 19.09 -18.03 18.02
C VAL A 122 17.73 -18.31 17.39
N SER A 123 16.75 -17.43 17.64
CA SER A 123 15.37 -17.61 17.18
C SER A 123 14.98 -16.75 15.98
N TYR A 124 15.76 -15.71 15.67
CA TYR A 124 15.51 -14.79 14.55
C TYR A 124 16.63 -14.85 13.49
N PRO A 125 16.35 -14.46 12.24
CA PRO A 125 15.03 -14.11 11.71
C PRO A 125 14.09 -15.32 11.59
N LEU A 126 12.79 -15.06 11.43
CA LEU A 126 11.77 -16.12 11.31
C LEU A 126 11.81 -16.87 9.97
N TYR A 127 12.52 -16.32 8.98
CA TYR A 127 12.79 -16.90 7.67
C TYR A 127 14.05 -16.26 7.08
N ASN A 128 14.70 -16.91 6.12
CA ASN A 128 15.78 -16.28 5.36
C ASN A 128 15.24 -15.50 4.15
N GLU A 129 15.87 -14.39 3.80
CA GLU A 129 15.52 -13.58 2.62
C GLU A 129 15.44 -14.43 1.34
N SER A 130 16.40 -15.36 1.15
CA SER A 130 16.47 -16.24 -0.02
C SER A 130 15.33 -17.25 -0.15
N ASP A 131 14.66 -17.57 0.96
CA ASP A 131 13.67 -18.63 1.02
C ASP A 131 12.27 -18.13 0.65
N CYS A 132 12.10 -16.80 0.52
CA CYS A 132 10.84 -16.17 0.16
C CYS A 132 10.79 -15.82 -1.34
N PRO A 133 10.01 -16.55 -2.17
CA PRO A 133 9.92 -16.27 -3.61
C PRO A 133 9.10 -15.02 -3.93
N TYR A 134 8.37 -14.48 -2.95
CA TYR A 134 7.53 -13.28 -3.08
C TYR A 134 8.26 -12.00 -2.66
N MET A 135 9.54 -12.10 -2.32
CA MET A 135 10.35 -10.98 -1.87
C MET A 135 10.44 -9.90 -2.96
N SER A 136 10.24 -8.64 -2.56
CA SER A 136 10.45 -7.49 -3.44
C SER A 136 11.93 -7.10 -3.48
N ASP A 137 12.45 -6.86 -4.68
CA ASP A 137 13.80 -6.30 -4.88
C ASP A 137 14.01 -4.92 -4.21
N GLN A 138 12.93 -4.23 -3.80
CA GLN A 138 13.04 -3.00 -3.01
C GLN A 138 13.35 -3.24 -1.52
N LEU A 139 13.08 -4.45 -1.02
CA LEU A 139 13.19 -4.81 0.40
C LEU A 139 14.22 -5.94 0.65
N ALA A 140 14.70 -6.61 -0.41
CA ALA A 140 15.70 -7.68 -0.40
C ALA A 140 17.13 -7.15 -0.22
N CYS A 141 17.46 -6.69 0.99
CA CYS A 141 18.68 -5.95 1.24
C CYS A 141 19.96 -6.77 1.03
N HIS A 142 19.98 -8.04 1.39
CA HIS A 142 21.17 -8.88 1.21
C HIS A 142 21.41 -9.24 -0.25
N LYS A 143 20.33 -9.56 -1.00
CA LYS A 143 20.39 -9.71 -2.45
C LYS A 143 20.99 -8.49 -3.14
N HIS A 144 20.79 -7.30 -2.56
CA HIS A 144 21.33 -6.04 -3.05
C HIS A 144 22.58 -5.55 -2.32
N GLY A 145 23.32 -6.46 -1.67
CA GLY A 145 24.70 -6.24 -1.23
C GLY A 145 24.87 -5.70 0.18
N ARG A 146 23.80 -5.71 1.01
CA ARG A 146 23.93 -5.33 2.42
C ARG A 146 24.87 -6.31 3.16
N PRO A 147 25.96 -5.81 3.78
CA PRO A 147 26.99 -6.67 4.35
C PRO A 147 26.70 -7.13 5.79
N ASP A 148 25.95 -6.36 6.57
CA ASP A 148 25.60 -6.64 7.96
C ASP A 148 24.29 -7.41 8.08
N PHE A 149 24.21 -8.38 9.00
CA PHE A 149 23.02 -9.21 9.26
C PHE A 149 22.36 -8.92 10.62
N ASP A 150 23.03 -8.18 11.50
CA ASP A 150 22.61 -8.07 12.91
C ASP A 150 21.23 -7.42 13.09
N TYR A 151 20.79 -6.60 12.14
CA TYR A 151 19.46 -5.99 12.16
C TYR A 151 18.30 -7.01 12.07
N HIS A 152 18.56 -8.23 11.56
CA HIS A 152 17.58 -9.33 11.53
C HIS A 152 17.31 -9.94 12.89
N TYR A 153 18.29 -9.91 13.79
CA TYR A 153 18.27 -10.66 15.03
C TYR A 153 17.57 -9.92 16.18
N TRP A 154 16.90 -8.81 15.89
CA TRP A 154 16.17 -8.06 16.91
C TRP A 154 14.73 -8.53 16.97
N ARG A 155 14.31 -8.93 18.17
CA ARG A 155 12.91 -9.26 18.50
C ARG A 155 12.32 -8.23 19.45
N TRP A 156 11.01 -8.05 19.39
CA TRP A 156 10.29 -7.19 20.34
C TRP A 156 9.89 -7.97 21.60
N GLN A 157 10.16 -7.39 22.77
CA GLN A 157 9.76 -7.93 24.06
C GLN A 157 8.89 -6.89 24.79
N PRO A 158 7.58 -7.15 24.93
CA PRO A 158 6.73 -6.35 25.80
C PRO A 158 7.21 -6.37 27.25
N HIS A 159 6.92 -5.30 28.00
CA HIS A 159 7.37 -5.19 29.38
C HIS A 159 6.70 -6.18 30.34
N ASP A 160 5.39 -6.36 30.19
CA ASP A 160 4.56 -7.05 31.18
C ASP A 160 4.15 -8.47 30.76
N CYS A 161 4.58 -8.92 29.57
CA CYS A 161 4.30 -10.26 29.08
C CYS A 161 5.25 -10.71 27.97
N ASP A 162 5.14 -12.00 27.63
CA ASP A 162 5.76 -12.58 26.45
C ASP A 162 4.76 -12.63 25.29
N LEU A 163 5.26 -12.36 24.08
CA LEU A 163 4.50 -12.59 22.86
C LEU A 163 4.35 -14.09 22.60
N LYS A 164 3.18 -14.49 22.10
CA LYS A 164 3.03 -15.83 21.56
C LYS A 164 3.95 -15.97 20.36
N ARG A 165 4.83 -16.99 20.40
CA ARG A 165 5.76 -17.31 19.30
C ARG A 165 5.03 -17.51 17.99
N TRP A 166 5.58 -16.95 16.91
CA TRP A 166 5.05 -17.13 15.56
C TRP A 166 4.89 -18.60 15.19
N ASN A 167 3.73 -18.94 14.61
CA ASN A 167 3.45 -20.27 14.08
C ASN A 167 2.60 -20.15 12.81
N SER A 168 3.23 -20.37 11.64
CA SER A 168 2.59 -20.18 10.34
C SER A 168 1.37 -21.08 10.14
N THR A 169 1.41 -22.33 10.61
CA THR A 169 0.26 -23.25 10.55
C THR A 169 -0.91 -22.71 11.37
N GLU A 170 -0.66 -22.21 12.57
CA GLU A 170 -1.72 -21.65 13.40
C GLU A 170 -2.35 -20.39 12.78
N VAL A 171 -1.53 -19.51 12.20
CA VAL A 171 -2.04 -18.33 11.48
C VAL A 171 -2.93 -18.78 10.33
N TRP A 172 -2.50 -19.76 9.53
CA TRP A 172 -3.32 -20.29 8.45
C TRP A 172 -4.61 -20.93 8.93
N GLU A 173 -4.61 -21.65 10.05
CA GLU A 173 -5.84 -22.19 10.65
C GLU A 173 -6.80 -21.07 11.10
N LYS A 174 -6.29 -19.97 11.68
CA LYS A 174 -7.10 -18.79 12.03
C LYS A 174 -7.71 -18.11 10.81
N LEU A 175 -7.03 -18.21 9.66
CA LEU A 175 -7.43 -17.67 8.36
C LEU A 175 -8.19 -18.68 7.48
N ARG A 176 -8.40 -19.92 7.94
CA ARG A 176 -9.08 -20.94 7.14
C ARG A 176 -10.45 -20.45 6.67
N GLY A 177 -10.67 -20.48 5.36
CA GLY A 177 -11.91 -20.00 4.74
C GLY A 177 -12.08 -18.48 4.73
N LYS A 178 -11.03 -17.70 5.01
CA LYS A 178 -11.09 -16.23 5.17
C LYS A 178 -10.20 -15.48 4.19
N ARG A 179 -10.54 -14.21 3.99
CA ARG A 179 -9.75 -13.21 3.27
C ARG A 179 -9.13 -12.23 4.27
N LEU A 180 -7.81 -12.19 4.33
CA LEU A 180 -7.05 -11.15 5.03
C LEU A 180 -6.52 -10.16 4.01
N MET A 181 -6.83 -8.87 4.16
CA MET A 181 -6.48 -7.83 3.20
C MET A 181 -5.77 -6.67 3.88
N PHE A 182 -4.58 -6.38 3.39
CA PHE A 182 -3.83 -5.16 3.66
C PHE A 182 -4.29 -4.07 2.68
N VAL A 183 -4.60 -2.89 3.20
CA VAL A 183 -5.05 -1.74 2.41
C VAL A 183 -4.25 -0.52 2.79
N GLY A 184 -3.61 0.15 1.82
CA GLY A 184 -2.94 1.41 2.12
C GLY A 184 -1.78 1.71 1.19
N ASP A 185 -0.71 2.26 1.77
CA ASP A 185 0.48 2.74 1.07
C ASP A 185 1.58 1.67 0.95
N SER A 186 2.79 2.10 0.56
CA SER A 186 3.93 1.23 0.31
C SER A 186 4.48 0.55 1.57
N LEU A 187 4.23 1.10 2.77
CA LEU A 187 4.63 0.49 4.03
C LEU A 187 3.72 -0.68 4.38
N ASN A 188 2.41 -0.54 4.15
CA ASN A 188 1.47 -1.66 4.29
C ASN A 188 1.77 -2.77 3.28
N ARG A 189 2.20 -2.41 2.05
CA ARG A 189 2.72 -3.39 1.09
C ARG A 189 3.94 -4.13 1.62
N GLY A 190 4.86 -3.43 2.29
CA GLY A 190 6.00 -4.04 2.96
C GLY A 190 5.58 -5.04 4.04
N GLN A 191 4.60 -4.67 4.87
CA GLN A 191 4.02 -5.57 5.87
C GLN A 191 3.32 -6.78 5.25
N TRP A 192 2.60 -6.60 4.14
CA TRP A 192 1.99 -7.69 3.38
C TRP A 192 3.04 -8.65 2.81
N ILE A 193 4.13 -8.15 2.21
CA ILE A 193 5.23 -9.00 1.70
C ILE A 193 5.85 -9.80 2.85
N SER A 194 6.10 -9.16 4.00
CA SER A 194 6.55 -9.84 5.22
C SER A 194 5.59 -10.97 5.62
N MET A 195 4.28 -10.70 5.64
CA MET A 195 3.26 -11.71 5.96
C MET A 195 3.32 -12.90 4.99
N LEU A 196 3.49 -12.65 3.69
CA LEU A 196 3.66 -13.73 2.71
C LEU A 196 4.91 -14.56 3.00
N CYS A 197 6.05 -13.92 3.28
CA CYS A 197 7.29 -14.62 3.55
C CYS A 197 7.23 -15.47 4.83
N LEU A 198 6.56 -14.97 5.87
CA LEU A 198 6.32 -15.69 7.11
C LEU A 198 5.40 -16.92 6.93
N LEU A 199 4.46 -16.85 5.98
CA LEU A 199 3.40 -17.85 5.84
C LEU A 199 3.63 -18.88 4.72
N GLN A 200 4.37 -18.53 3.66
CA GLN A 200 4.39 -19.32 2.43
C GLN A 200 5.03 -20.70 2.60
N SER A 201 6.05 -20.84 3.45
CA SER A 201 6.92 -22.03 3.48
C SER A 201 6.18 -23.31 3.89
N VAL A 202 5.08 -23.20 4.64
CA VAL A 202 4.26 -24.34 5.06
C VAL A 202 3.22 -24.76 4.02
N ILE A 203 3.08 -24.01 2.92
CA ILE A 203 2.18 -24.34 1.82
C ILE A 203 2.98 -24.91 0.64
N PRO A 204 2.66 -26.12 0.14
CA PRO A 204 3.30 -26.67 -1.05
C PRO A 204 3.24 -25.72 -2.25
N ALA A 205 4.29 -25.73 -3.07
CA ALA A 205 4.43 -24.79 -4.18
C ALA A 205 3.31 -24.90 -5.24
N ASP A 206 2.76 -26.11 -5.43
CA ASP A 206 1.63 -26.41 -6.31
C ASP A 206 0.25 -26.12 -5.69
N LYS A 207 0.21 -25.73 -4.41
CA LYS A 207 -1.02 -25.41 -3.64
C LYS A 207 -1.14 -23.94 -3.26
N ARG A 208 -0.30 -23.10 -3.88
CA ARG A 208 -0.32 -21.66 -3.70
C ARG A 208 -0.20 -20.94 -5.02
N SER A 209 -0.85 -19.78 -5.10
CA SER A 209 -0.81 -18.93 -6.29
C SER A 209 -0.85 -17.47 -5.90
N ILE A 210 -0.28 -16.61 -6.73
CA ILE A 210 -0.40 -15.15 -6.59
C ILE A 210 -0.85 -14.55 -7.91
N THR A 211 -1.76 -13.57 -7.85
CA THR A 211 -2.13 -12.80 -9.04
C THR A 211 -0.95 -11.94 -9.50
N PRO A 212 -0.88 -11.57 -10.79
CA PRO A 212 0.05 -10.56 -11.25
C PRO A 212 -0.12 -9.24 -10.48
N GLN A 213 0.92 -8.42 -10.45
CA GLN A 213 0.88 -7.11 -9.80
C GLN A 213 -0.23 -6.26 -10.42
N ALA A 214 -1.24 -5.95 -9.62
CA ALA A 214 -2.41 -5.16 -9.99
C ALA A 214 -2.82 -4.25 -8.83
N HIS A 215 -3.92 -3.51 -9.01
CA HIS A 215 -4.50 -2.67 -7.95
C HIS A 215 -4.82 -3.50 -6.70
N LEU A 216 -5.38 -4.71 -6.90
CA LEU A 216 -5.53 -5.75 -5.89
C LEU A 216 -4.61 -6.93 -6.24
N THR A 217 -3.74 -7.32 -5.31
CA THR A 217 -2.87 -8.49 -5.44
C THR A 217 -3.30 -9.56 -4.44
N THR A 218 -3.61 -10.77 -4.92
CA THR A 218 -4.15 -11.86 -4.10
C THR A 218 -3.19 -13.04 -4.08
N PHE A 219 -2.65 -13.36 -2.90
CA PHE A 219 -2.02 -14.64 -2.63
C PHE A 219 -3.08 -15.62 -2.10
N ARG A 220 -3.13 -16.83 -2.65
CA ARG A 220 -4.08 -17.89 -2.27
C ARG A 220 -3.32 -19.12 -1.76
N ALA A 221 -3.77 -19.65 -0.62
CA ALA A 221 -3.38 -20.95 -0.09
C ALA A 221 -4.56 -21.92 -0.22
N GLU A 222 -4.47 -22.89 -1.13
CA GLU A 222 -5.59 -23.78 -1.49
C GLU A 222 -6.02 -24.67 -0.33
N GLU A 223 -5.06 -25.24 0.42
CA GLU A 223 -5.32 -26.18 1.52
C GLU A 223 -6.09 -25.56 2.69
N TYR A 224 -6.00 -24.24 2.83
CA TYR A 224 -6.71 -23.47 3.86
C TYR A 224 -7.94 -22.77 3.30
N ASN A 225 -8.15 -22.80 1.98
CA ASN A 225 -9.14 -21.97 1.30
C ASN A 225 -9.09 -20.51 1.79
N ALA A 226 -7.87 -19.95 1.85
CA ALA A 226 -7.60 -18.66 2.45
C ALA A 226 -6.81 -17.76 1.51
N THR A 227 -6.96 -16.45 1.66
CA THR A 227 -6.21 -15.45 0.89
C THR A 227 -5.53 -14.42 1.79
N VAL A 228 -4.36 -13.94 1.32
CA VAL A 228 -3.63 -12.82 1.89
C VAL A 228 -3.41 -11.79 0.78
N GLU A 229 -4.10 -10.66 0.91
CA GLU A 229 -4.34 -9.71 -0.17
C GLU A 229 -3.71 -8.35 0.13
N PHE A 230 -3.33 -7.62 -0.93
CA PHE A 230 -2.89 -6.23 -0.83
C PHE A 230 -3.65 -5.37 -1.85
N LEU A 231 -4.30 -4.32 -1.35
CA LEU A 231 -4.99 -3.30 -2.14
C LEU A 231 -4.26 -1.97 -2.01
N TRP A 232 -3.84 -1.42 -3.15
CA TRP A 232 -3.20 -0.10 -3.20
C TRP A 232 -4.22 1.02 -3.07
N ALA A 233 -4.21 1.71 -1.93
CA ALA A 233 -5.08 2.84 -1.65
C ALA A 233 -4.36 3.80 -0.69
N PRO A 234 -3.31 4.52 -1.15
CA PRO A 234 -2.38 5.21 -0.26
C PRO A 234 -3.03 6.33 0.57
N LEU A 235 -4.10 6.94 0.06
CA LEU A 235 -4.88 7.98 0.76
C LEU A 235 -6.22 7.46 1.32
N LEU A 236 -6.47 6.15 1.25
CA LEU A 236 -7.74 5.47 1.54
C LEU A 236 -8.89 5.86 0.59
N VAL A 237 -9.15 7.15 0.43
CA VAL A 237 -10.12 7.71 -0.51
C VAL A 237 -9.60 7.67 -1.95
N GLU A 238 -10.50 7.87 -2.91
CA GLU A 238 -10.16 7.95 -4.33
C GLU A 238 -9.16 9.08 -4.62
N SER A 239 -8.12 8.78 -5.40
CA SER A 239 -7.06 9.72 -5.74
C SER A 239 -6.51 9.49 -7.15
N ASN A 240 -5.85 10.51 -7.70
CA ASN A 240 -5.08 10.37 -8.94
C ASN A 240 -3.83 9.48 -8.77
N SER A 241 -3.55 9.04 -7.54
CA SER A 241 -2.39 8.24 -7.17
C SER A 241 -2.72 6.77 -6.90
N ASP A 242 -3.90 6.30 -7.32
CA ASP A 242 -4.38 4.93 -7.08
C ASP A 242 -3.84 3.91 -8.11
N ASP A 243 -2.99 4.32 -9.05
CA ASP A 243 -2.25 3.41 -9.92
C ASP A 243 -1.12 2.73 -9.11
N PRO A 244 -1.07 1.39 -9.00
CA PRO A 244 -0.08 0.71 -8.16
C PRO A 244 1.37 0.84 -8.67
N VAL A 245 1.58 1.28 -9.91
CA VAL A 245 2.89 1.38 -10.57
C VAL A 245 3.29 2.83 -10.84
N ASP A 246 2.41 3.60 -11.49
CA ASP A 246 2.68 4.98 -11.90
C ASP A 246 1.82 5.99 -11.13
N HIS A 247 2.24 6.27 -9.91
CA HIS A 247 1.53 7.10 -8.94
C HIS A 247 2.36 8.26 -8.37
N ARG A 248 3.54 8.50 -8.93
CA ARG A 248 4.41 9.60 -8.51
C ARG A 248 4.12 10.81 -9.39
N LEU A 249 3.28 11.69 -8.87
CA LEU A 249 2.78 12.86 -9.59
C LEU A 249 3.22 14.14 -8.88
N ASP A 250 3.44 15.20 -9.65
CA ASP A 250 3.79 16.53 -9.10
C ASP A 250 2.66 17.10 -8.24
N GLU A 251 1.41 16.79 -8.60
CA GLU A 251 0.22 17.22 -7.88
C GLU A 251 -0.58 16.00 -7.44
N ARG A 252 -0.91 15.96 -6.15
CA ARG A 252 -1.78 14.95 -5.58
C ARG A 252 -3.20 15.47 -5.48
N ILE A 253 -4.12 14.76 -6.13
CA ILE A 253 -5.55 15.10 -6.16
C ILE A 253 -6.31 13.96 -5.51
N MET A 254 -7.22 14.29 -4.59
CA MET A 254 -8.09 13.32 -3.94
C MET A 254 -9.54 13.78 -3.87
N ARG A 255 -10.45 12.81 -3.76
CA ARG A 255 -11.88 13.02 -3.52
C ARG A 255 -12.22 12.59 -2.10
N PRO A 256 -12.29 13.51 -1.12
CA PRO A 256 -12.57 13.14 0.26
C PRO A 256 -13.99 12.59 0.47
N ASP A 257 -14.88 12.76 -0.50
CA ASP A 257 -16.25 12.24 -0.52
C ASP A 257 -16.42 10.95 -1.35
N SER A 258 -15.33 10.34 -1.86
CA SER A 258 -15.38 9.13 -2.69
C SER A 258 -14.45 8.01 -2.17
N LEU A 259 -15.07 6.90 -1.79
CA LEU A 259 -14.49 5.70 -1.18
C LEU A 259 -15.18 4.45 -1.74
N LEU A 260 -16.28 4.59 -2.50
CA LEU A 260 -17.10 3.46 -2.95
C LEU A 260 -16.28 2.53 -3.85
N ARG A 261 -15.42 3.09 -4.72
CA ARG A 261 -14.53 2.30 -5.57
C ARG A 261 -13.64 1.37 -4.75
N HIS A 262 -12.88 1.93 -3.81
CA HIS A 262 -11.98 1.13 -2.96
C HIS A 262 -12.74 0.22 -2.00
N SER A 263 -13.82 0.72 -1.40
CA SER A 263 -14.58 -0.06 -0.42
C SER A 263 -15.31 -1.25 -1.01
N SER A 264 -15.72 -1.20 -2.28
CA SER A 264 -16.30 -2.36 -2.97
C SER A 264 -15.35 -3.56 -3.04
N GLU A 265 -14.03 -3.34 -3.02
CA GLU A 265 -13.02 -4.40 -3.02
C GLU A 265 -12.84 -5.02 -1.62
N TRP A 266 -12.81 -4.18 -0.58
CA TRP A 266 -12.50 -4.59 0.79
C TRP A 266 -13.72 -4.94 1.65
N GLU A 267 -14.94 -4.62 1.19
CA GLU A 267 -16.18 -4.83 1.94
C GLU A 267 -16.39 -6.30 2.30
N ASN A 268 -15.96 -7.23 1.44
CA ASN A 268 -16.16 -8.66 1.62
C ASN A 268 -14.94 -9.39 2.21
N ALA A 269 -13.95 -8.66 2.76
CA ALA A 269 -12.84 -9.29 3.48
C ALA A 269 -13.19 -9.51 4.96
N ASP A 270 -12.67 -10.59 5.55
CA ASP A 270 -12.93 -10.96 6.94
C ASP A 270 -11.99 -10.25 7.92
N VAL A 271 -10.75 -10.00 7.49
CA VAL A 271 -9.72 -9.30 8.25
C VAL A 271 -9.16 -8.18 7.39
N LEU A 272 -9.31 -6.93 7.86
CA LEU A 272 -8.81 -5.73 7.18
C LEU A 272 -7.68 -5.10 7.98
N ILE A 273 -6.60 -4.71 7.31
CA ILE A 273 -5.42 -4.07 7.92
C ILE A 273 -5.10 -2.81 7.13
N PHE A 274 -5.53 -1.67 7.66
CA PHE A 274 -5.36 -0.37 7.02
C PHE A 274 -4.09 0.34 7.49
N ASN A 275 -3.45 1.09 6.60
CA ASN A 275 -2.57 2.19 6.97
C ASN A 275 -2.79 3.39 6.02
N SER A 276 -2.32 4.57 6.43
CA SER A 276 -2.12 5.72 5.54
C SER A 276 -1.32 6.78 6.28
N TYR A 277 -0.11 7.11 5.83
CA TYR A 277 0.69 8.15 6.50
C TYR A 277 1.72 8.83 5.60
N LEU A 278 2.61 8.04 4.99
CA LEU A 278 3.83 8.56 4.35
C LEU A 278 3.54 9.62 3.30
N TRP A 279 2.43 9.43 2.58
CA TRP A 279 2.05 10.29 1.47
C TRP A 279 1.66 11.68 1.93
N TRP A 280 0.96 11.80 3.06
CA TRP A 280 0.58 13.07 3.65
C TRP A 280 1.80 13.91 4.06
N ARG A 281 2.94 13.28 4.36
CA ARG A 281 4.20 13.98 4.70
C ARG A 281 4.89 14.67 3.52
N GLN A 282 4.37 14.55 2.30
CA GLN A 282 4.99 15.09 1.09
C GLN A 282 4.49 16.50 0.69
N GLY A 283 3.61 17.10 1.49
CA GLY A 283 3.12 18.47 1.28
C GLY A 283 1.61 18.55 1.11
N SER A 284 1.15 19.70 0.61
CA SER A 284 -0.26 19.98 0.39
C SER A 284 -0.90 19.00 -0.60
N VAL A 285 -2.20 18.83 -0.46
CA VAL A 285 -3.01 18.02 -1.38
C VAL A 285 -4.13 18.86 -1.98
N LYS A 286 -4.59 18.47 -3.16
CA LYS A 286 -5.69 19.11 -3.86
C LYS A 286 -6.96 18.28 -3.70
N LEU A 287 -8.05 18.92 -3.30
CA LEU A 287 -9.37 18.33 -3.18
C LEU A 287 -10.15 18.59 -4.47
N LEU A 288 -10.71 17.53 -5.04
CA LEU A 288 -11.70 17.62 -6.10
C LEU A 288 -12.97 16.92 -5.64
N TRP A 289 -13.96 17.68 -5.18
CA TRP A 289 -15.23 17.14 -4.71
C TRP A 289 -15.97 16.42 -5.84
N SER A 290 -16.67 15.34 -5.51
CA SER A 290 -17.40 14.53 -6.49
C SER A 290 -18.52 15.32 -7.18
N THR A 291 -19.05 16.35 -6.51
CA THR A 291 -20.06 17.27 -7.05
C THR A 291 -19.49 18.38 -7.93
N GLU A 292 -18.17 18.55 -7.98
CA GLU A 292 -17.54 19.65 -8.70
C GLU A 292 -17.32 19.28 -10.18
N ILE A 293 -18.01 19.99 -11.07
CA ILE A 293 -18.03 19.68 -12.52
C ILE A 293 -17.02 20.54 -13.30
N ASN A 294 -16.58 21.66 -12.74
CA ASN A 294 -15.69 22.63 -13.41
C ASN A 294 -14.18 22.36 -13.21
N GLY A 295 -13.80 21.25 -12.57
CA GLY A 295 -12.40 20.90 -12.34
C GLY A 295 -11.62 21.86 -11.41
N VAL A 296 -12.29 22.72 -10.64
CA VAL A 296 -11.66 23.62 -9.67
C VAL A 296 -11.27 22.82 -8.42
N CYS A 297 -9.97 22.73 -8.17
CA CYS A 297 -9.47 22.07 -6.97
C CYS A 297 -9.29 23.03 -5.81
N GLN A 298 -9.43 22.51 -4.60
CA GLN A 298 -9.10 23.24 -3.37
C GLN A 298 -7.79 22.73 -2.79
N GLU A 299 -6.80 23.60 -2.59
CA GLU A 299 -5.56 23.24 -1.91
C GLU A 299 -5.73 23.27 -0.39
N ILE A 300 -5.31 22.20 0.26
CA ILE A 300 -5.39 21.99 1.70
C ILE A 300 -4.06 21.46 2.25
N ASP A 301 -3.74 21.83 3.50
CA ASP A 301 -2.58 21.29 4.21
C ASP A 301 -2.73 19.79 4.50
N GLU A 302 -1.58 19.15 4.71
CA GLU A 302 -1.42 17.72 4.91
C GLU A 302 -2.31 17.15 6.03
N LEU A 303 -2.35 17.83 7.19
CA LEU A 303 -3.06 17.37 8.37
C LEU A 303 -4.58 17.42 8.16
N ARG A 304 -5.09 18.54 7.64
CA ARG A 304 -6.53 18.67 7.38
C ARG A 304 -6.98 17.79 6.21
N GLY A 305 -6.14 17.62 5.19
CA GLY A 305 -6.39 16.68 4.10
C GLY A 305 -6.52 15.25 4.64
N MET A 306 -5.54 14.79 5.41
CA MET A 306 -5.55 13.45 6.00
C MET A 306 -6.77 13.24 6.89
N LYS A 307 -7.13 14.25 7.69
CA LYS A 307 -8.32 14.22 8.53
C LYS A 307 -9.60 13.96 7.73
N LEU A 308 -9.81 14.67 6.60
CA LEU A 308 -10.99 14.46 5.76
C LEU A 308 -11.07 13.03 5.22
N ALA A 309 -9.95 12.49 4.72
CA ALA A 309 -9.90 11.12 4.20
C ALA A 309 -10.15 10.08 5.30
N MET A 310 -9.58 10.30 6.49
CA MET A 310 -9.79 9.42 7.64
C MET A 310 -11.21 9.48 8.20
N GLU A 311 -11.85 10.65 8.22
CA GLU A 311 -13.25 10.79 8.63
C GLU A 311 -14.18 10.03 7.67
N ALA A 312 -13.95 10.15 6.36
CA ALA A 312 -14.66 9.37 5.34
C ALA A 312 -14.51 7.86 5.52
N TRP A 313 -13.27 7.39 5.72
CA TRP A 313 -13.00 5.98 6.03
C TRP A 313 -13.68 5.53 7.32
N ALA A 314 -13.59 6.33 8.38
CA ALA A 314 -14.18 6.01 9.67
C ALA A 314 -15.72 5.94 9.61
N ASP A 315 -16.36 6.82 8.84
CA ASP A 315 -17.81 6.78 8.62
C ASP A 315 -18.23 5.50 7.88
N TRP A 316 -17.40 5.02 6.93
CA TRP A 316 -17.61 3.72 6.29
C TRP A 316 -17.44 2.55 7.28
N ILE A 317 -16.39 2.58 8.13
CA ILE A 317 -16.20 1.56 9.18
C ILE A 317 -17.42 1.52 10.11
N ASP A 318 -17.85 2.67 10.60
CA ASP A 318 -18.97 2.77 11.53
C ASP A 318 -20.27 2.22 10.91
N SER A 319 -20.48 2.47 9.62
CA SER A 319 -21.71 2.03 8.93
C SER A 319 -21.72 0.56 8.52
N ASN A 320 -20.55 -0.03 8.22
CA ASN A 320 -20.47 -1.32 7.52
C ASN A 320 -19.78 -2.45 8.30
N VAL A 321 -19.14 -2.14 9.44
CA VAL A 321 -18.38 -3.14 10.20
C VAL A 321 -19.19 -3.66 11.40
N ASP A 322 -19.47 -4.96 11.36
CA ASP A 322 -19.90 -5.75 12.52
C ASP A 322 -18.65 -6.39 13.17
N PRO A 323 -18.20 -5.93 14.34
CA PRO A 323 -16.98 -6.42 14.99
C PRO A 323 -17.07 -7.89 15.44
N LEU A 324 -18.26 -8.51 15.42
CA LEU A 324 -18.44 -9.94 15.67
C LEU A 324 -18.11 -10.79 14.44
N LYS A 325 -18.16 -10.21 13.24
CA LYS A 325 -17.97 -10.91 11.96
C LYS A 325 -16.68 -10.53 11.26
N LYS A 326 -16.25 -9.27 11.41
CA LYS A 326 -15.11 -8.71 10.69
C LYS A 326 -14.13 -8.09 11.68
N LYS A 327 -12.85 -8.43 11.53
CA LYS A 327 -11.76 -7.80 12.29
C LYS A 327 -11.16 -6.68 11.47
N VAL A 328 -11.06 -5.49 12.04
CA VAL A 328 -10.42 -4.34 11.39
C VAL A 328 -9.27 -3.85 12.26
N PHE A 329 -8.13 -3.67 11.62
CA PHE A 329 -6.91 -3.14 12.22
C PHE A 329 -6.53 -1.85 11.50
N PHE A 330 -6.01 -0.89 12.27
CA PHE A 330 -5.30 0.26 11.73
C PHE A 330 -3.86 0.24 12.25
N VAL A 331 -2.90 0.17 11.34
CA VAL A 331 -1.47 0.22 11.63
C VAL A 331 -1.07 1.68 11.75
N THR A 332 -0.49 2.05 12.89
CA THR A 332 -0.02 3.42 13.11
C THR A 332 1.19 3.73 12.24
N MET A 333 1.65 4.98 12.33
CA MET A 333 2.64 5.55 11.44
C MET A 333 3.96 4.78 11.52
N SER A 334 4.46 4.34 10.37
CA SER A 334 5.84 3.88 10.22
C SER A 334 6.76 5.11 10.22
N PRO A 335 7.77 5.17 11.08
CA PRO A 335 8.70 6.29 11.15
C PRO A 335 9.69 6.30 9.98
N THR A 336 10.41 7.41 9.85
CA THR A 336 11.49 7.59 8.88
C THR A 336 12.75 8.05 9.59
N HIS A 337 13.91 7.72 9.02
CA HIS A 337 15.22 8.06 9.61
C HIS A 337 16.05 8.90 8.64
N GLN A 338 15.51 10.06 8.27
CA GLN A 338 16.10 10.94 7.25
C GLN A 338 17.21 11.85 7.79
N LEU A 339 17.22 12.13 9.09
CA LEU A 339 18.12 13.12 9.70
C LEU A 339 18.87 12.50 10.87
N ARG A 340 20.15 12.17 10.67
CA ARG A 340 20.98 11.53 11.69
C ARG A 340 21.13 12.36 12.97
N GLU A 341 21.08 13.68 12.83
CA GLU A 341 21.11 14.65 13.93
C GLU A 341 20.00 14.44 14.98
N GLU A 342 18.89 13.78 14.61
CA GLU A 342 17.78 13.54 15.54
C GLU A 342 18.12 12.52 16.63
N TRP A 343 18.99 11.54 16.34
CA TRP A 343 19.43 10.53 17.32
C TRP A 343 20.92 10.63 17.68
N GLU A 344 21.67 11.44 16.95
CA GLU A 344 23.08 11.71 17.16
C GLU A 344 23.36 13.19 16.85
N PRO A 345 23.34 14.11 17.84
CA PRO A 345 23.31 15.56 17.59
C PRO A 345 24.39 16.15 16.68
N GLU A 346 25.58 15.54 16.62
CA GLU A 346 26.67 15.96 15.72
C GLU A 346 26.76 15.10 14.44
N GLY A 347 25.90 14.11 14.32
CA GLY A 347 25.82 13.15 13.23
C GLY A 347 25.27 13.78 11.96
N LYS A 348 25.95 13.54 10.85
CA LYS A 348 25.52 13.99 9.51
C LYS A 348 25.04 12.83 8.67
N GLY A 349 24.09 13.10 7.78
CA GLY A 349 23.51 12.10 6.88
C GLY A 349 22.18 11.59 7.42
N ASN A 350 21.92 10.30 7.18
CA ASN A 350 20.63 9.66 7.42
C ASN A 350 20.82 8.21 7.90
N CYS A 351 19.88 7.32 7.59
CA CYS A 351 19.97 5.89 7.89
C CYS A 351 21.13 5.14 7.21
N TYR A 352 21.88 5.77 6.30
CA TYR A 352 23.07 5.17 5.71
C TYR A 352 24.11 4.79 6.78
N ASP A 353 24.68 3.59 6.63
CA ASP A 353 25.65 2.97 7.55
C ASP A 353 25.17 2.81 9.01
N GLN A 354 23.86 2.89 9.28
CA GLN A 354 23.30 2.57 10.60
C GLN A 354 23.12 1.06 10.76
N ARG A 355 23.73 0.47 11.78
CA ARG A 355 23.75 -0.99 12.01
C ARG A 355 23.16 -1.47 13.33
N THR A 356 22.93 -0.54 14.25
CA THR A 356 22.33 -0.82 15.55
C THR A 356 21.10 0.05 15.78
N PRO A 357 20.14 -0.43 16.58
CA PRO A 357 19.02 0.38 17.04
C PRO A 357 19.47 1.63 17.81
N ILE A 358 18.51 2.51 18.08
CA ILE A 358 18.67 3.65 18.99
C ILE A 358 18.44 3.14 20.41
N ASP A 359 19.46 3.30 21.26
CA ASP A 359 19.37 2.90 22.68
C ASP A 359 18.60 3.91 23.55
N ASN A 360 18.47 5.16 23.07
CA ASN A 360 17.73 6.18 23.79
C ASN A 360 16.22 5.90 23.78
N THR A 361 15.71 5.34 24.87
CA THR A 361 14.29 5.01 25.03
C THR A 361 13.34 6.21 24.94
N THR A 362 13.81 7.44 25.13
CA THR A 362 12.99 8.66 24.98
C THR A 362 13.08 9.28 23.59
N TYR A 363 13.71 8.61 22.62
CA TYR A 363 13.85 9.10 21.26
C TYR A 363 12.49 9.25 20.57
N TRP A 364 12.36 10.35 19.83
CA TRP A 364 11.22 10.66 18.99
C TRP A 364 11.66 11.47 17.77
N GLY A 365 11.63 10.87 16.59
CA GLY A 365 11.97 11.54 15.33
C GLY A 365 10.87 12.46 14.82
N SER A 366 11.24 13.47 14.04
CA SER A 366 10.27 14.35 13.36
C SER A 366 9.46 13.61 12.29
N GLY A 367 9.92 12.42 11.87
CA GLY A 367 9.19 11.49 11.02
C GLY A 367 7.89 10.98 11.63
N SER A 368 7.70 11.05 12.95
CA SER A 368 6.45 10.73 13.65
C SER A 368 5.74 12.00 14.13
N ASP A 369 4.87 12.56 13.29
CA ASP A 369 4.24 13.86 13.54
C ASP A 369 3.15 13.77 14.63
N LEU A 370 3.43 14.34 15.81
CA LEU A 370 2.54 14.34 16.98
C LEU A 370 1.12 14.88 16.68
N PRO A 371 0.94 16.05 16.02
CA PRO A 371 -0.38 16.54 15.63
C PRO A 371 -1.17 15.53 14.77
N THR A 372 -0.52 14.90 13.80
CA THR A 372 -1.14 13.86 12.96
C THR A 372 -1.50 12.64 13.79
N MET A 373 -0.62 12.18 14.70
CA MET A 373 -0.91 11.04 15.56
C MET A 373 -2.14 11.29 16.43
N GLN A 374 -2.23 12.46 17.04
CA GLN A 374 -3.37 12.85 17.87
C GLN A 374 -4.68 12.94 17.07
N MET A 375 -4.60 13.36 15.80
CA MET A 375 -5.76 13.37 14.90
C MET A 375 -6.21 11.94 14.59
N VAL A 376 -5.29 11.06 14.20
CA VAL A 376 -5.54 9.63 13.94
C VAL A 376 -6.17 8.97 15.17
N GLU A 377 -5.59 9.18 16.34
CA GLU A 377 -6.10 8.64 17.61
C GLU A 377 -7.54 9.08 17.89
N LYS A 378 -7.86 10.37 17.69
CA LYS A 378 -9.23 10.88 17.87
C LYS A 378 -10.23 10.22 16.91
N VAL A 379 -9.84 10.01 15.65
CA VAL A 379 -10.69 9.33 14.66
C VAL A 379 -10.89 7.86 15.04
N LEU A 380 -9.84 7.15 15.45
CA LEU A 380 -9.90 5.73 15.83
C LEU A 380 -10.69 5.52 17.13
N ASN A 381 -10.50 6.37 18.14
CA ASN A 381 -11.23 6.29 19.41
C ASN A 381 -12.75 6.43 19.22
N ARG A 382 -13.20 7.17 18.20
CA ARG A 382 -14.63 7.29 17.84
C ARG A 382 -15.22 5.94 17.39
N LEU A 383 -14.42 5.05 16.81
CA LEU A 383 -14.86 3.75 16.28
C LEU A 383 -14.95 2.66 17.36
N GLY A 384 -14.35 2.88 18.53
CA GLY A 384 -14.39 1.98 19.67
C GLY A 384 -13.96 0.55 19.28
N SER A 385 -14.80 -0.44 19.59
CA SER A 385 -14.49 -1.86 19.35
C SER A 385 -14.49 -2.28 17.87
N LYS A 386 -14.88 -1.40 16.94
CA LYS A 386 -14.90 -1.71 15.50
C LYS A 386 -13.50 -1.76 14.89
N VAL A 387 -12.51 -1.11 15.51
CA VAL A 387 -11.13 -1.09 15.04
C VAL A 387 -10.18 -1.38 16.18
N SER A 388 -9.20 -2.26 15.92
CA SER A 388 -8.05 -2.47 16.79
C SER A 388 -6.85 -1.70 16.25
N VAL A 389 -6.09 -1.06 17.13
CA VAL A 389 -4.90 -0.30 16.74
C VAL A 389 -3.66 -1.18 16.87
N LEU A 390 -2.88 -1.28 15.80
CA LEU A 390 -1.53 -1.84 15.85
C LEU A 390 -0.56 -0.68 16.02
N ASN A 391 -0.24 -0.36 17.27
CA ASN A 391 0.63 0.76 17.61
C ASN A 391 2.11 0.38 17.42
N ILE A 392 2.62 0.62 16.21
CA ILE A 392 3.97 0.23 15.80
C ILE A 392 4.97 1.39 15.83
N THR A 393 4.52 2.61 16.09
CA THR A 393 5.31 3.82 15.82
C THR A 393 6.55 3.89 16.71
N GLN A 394 6.37 3.88 18.03
CA GLN A 394 7.49 4.01 18.97
C GLN A 394 8.48 2.83 18.87
N LEU A 395 7.99 1.60 18.74
CA LEU A 395 8.89 0.44 18.60
C LEU A 395 9.70 0.55 17.30
N SER A 396 9.12 1.09 16.23
CA SER A 396 9.83 1.22 14.95
C SER A 396 10.78 2.43 14.93
N GLU A 397 10.55 3.46 15.76
CA GLU A 397 11.42 4.64 15.89
C GLU A 397 12.81 4.24 16.38
N TYR A 398 12.95 3.16 17.15
CA TYR A 398 14.26 2.71 17.57
C TYR A 398 15.07 2.05 16.44
N ARG A 399 14.45 1.73 15.30
CA ARG A 399 15.02 0.81 14.30
C ARG A 399 15.69 1.50 13.13
N LYS A 400 16.49 2.55 13.38
CA LYS A 400 17.28 3.22 12.32
C LYS A 400 18.15 2.28 11.47
N ASP A 401 18.49 1.11 12.00
CA ASP A 401 19.24 0.03 11.34
C ASP A 401 18.42 -0.80 10.35
N GLY A 402 17.09 -0.80 10.45
CA GLY A 402 16.22 -1.70 9.69
C GLY A 402 15.92 -1.28 8.24
N HIS A 403 16.39 -0.11 7.82
CA HIS A 403 16.08 0.44 6.49
C HIS A 403 16.95 -0.16 5.37
N PRO A 404 16.44 -0.26 4.12
CA PRO A 404 17.25 -0.65 2.96
C PRO A 404 18.42 0.27 2.71
N SER A 405 18.28 1.56 2.98
CA SER A 405 19.28 2.57 2.64
C SER A 405 19.60 2.47 1.14
N ILE A 406 20.83 2.11 0.78
CA ILE A 406 21.24 1.91 -0.63
C ILE A 406 21.08 0.47 -1.12
N TYR A 407 20.81 -0.48 -0.24
CA TYR A 407 20.79 -1.91 -0.53
C TYR A 407 19.44 -2.34 -1.07
N ARG A 408 19.12 -1.89 -2.28
CA ARG A 408 17.88 -2.22 -2.97
C ARG A 408 18.06 -2.07 -4.46
N LYS A 409 17.08 -2.55 -5.23
CA LYS A 409 17.06 -2.31 -6.67
C LYS A 409 16.84 -0.84 -7.00
N PHE A 410 17.68 -0.35 -7.89
CA PHE A 410 17.49 0.92 -8.59
C PHE A 410 17.12 0.62 -10.04
N TRP A 411 16.09 1.29 -10.54
CA TRP A 411 15.62 1.14 -11.91
C TRP A 411 16.39 2.03 -12.89
N GLU A 412 17.08 3.04 -12.34
CA GLU A 412 17.88 4.01 -13.08
C GLU A 412 19.34 3.93 -12.59
N PRO A 413 20.32 4.07 -13.49
CA PRO A 413 21.72 4.16 -13.10
C PRO A 413 21.96 5.42 -12.27
N ARG A 414 22.83 5.31 -11.27
CA ARG A 414 23.23 6.43 -10.42
C ARG A 414 24.32 7.25 -11.09
N THR A 415 24.27 8.57 -10.94
CA THR A 415 25.35 9.44 -11.41
C THR A 415 26.62 9.27 -10.56
N PRO A 416 27.81 9.62 -11.06
CA PRO A 416 29.04 9.58 -10.25
C PRO A 416 28.94 10.40 -8.95
N GLU A 417 28.26 11.54 -8.99
CA GLU A 417 28.02 12.41 -7.83
C GLU A 417 27.14 11.72 -6.79
N GLN A 418 26.08 11.03 -7.24
CA GLN A 418 25.25 10.23 -6.34
C GLN A 418 26.08 9.10 -5.72
N LEU A 419 26.82 8.33 -6.52
CA LEU A 419 27.66 7.23 -6.01
C LEU A 419 28.70 7.70 -4.99
N ALA A 420 29.24 8.91 -5.13
CA ALA A 420 30.14 9.52 -4.16
C ALA A 420 29.46 9.95 -2.85
N ASN A 421 28.13 10.07 -2.83
CA ASN A 421 27.33 10.43 -1.66
C ASN A 421 26.12 9.48 -1.48
N PRO A 422 26.32 8.26 -0.92
CA PRO A 422 25.28 7.27 -0.66
C PRO A 422 24.05 7.79 0.10
N SER A 423 24.26 8.72 1.03
CA SER A 423 23.17 9.35 1.79
C SER A 423 22.18 10.08 0.89
N SER A 424 22.60 10.63 -0.26
CA SER A 424 21.73 11.39 -1.17
C SER A 424 20.62 10.56 -1.83
N TYR A 425 20.73 9.23 -1.81
CA TYR A 425 19.76 8.33 -2.46
C TYR A 425 19.36 7.13 -1.59
N SER A 426 19.69 7.18 -0.30
CA SER A 426 19.31 6.18 0.68
C SER A 426 17.81 6.21 0.94
N ASP A 427 17.18 5.03 0.91
CA ASP A 427 15.81 4.85 1.35
C ASP A 427 15.77 4.64 2.87
N CYS A 428 15.35 5.68 3.58
CA CYS A 428 15.17 5.69 5.03
C CYS A 428 13.70 5.72 5.42
N ILE A 429 12.85 5.10 4.58
CA ILE A 429 11.40 5.06 4.72
C ILE A 429 10.95 3.60 4.80
N HIS A 430 11.30 2.80 3.80
CA HIS A 430 10.92 1.38 3.75
C HIS A 430 11.81 0.53 4.63
N TRP A 431 11.49 -0.76 4.76
CA TRP A 431 12.19 -1.68 5.67
C TRP A 431 12.77 -2.87 4.91
N CYS A 432 13.99 -3.28 5.26
CA CYS A 432 14.52 -4.56 4.81
C CYS A 432 13.64 -5.71 5.31
N LEU A 433 13.59 -6.80 4.53
CA LEU A 433 12.95 -8.05 4.93
C LEU A 433 13.94 -9.22 4.81
N PRO A 434 14.03 -10.12 5.81
CA PRO A 434 13.34 -10.08 7.10
C PRO A 434 13.75 -8.86 7.95
N GLY A 435 12.89 -8.43 8.88
CA GLY A 435 13.11 -7.21 9.65
C GLY A 435 11.89 -6.68 10.39
N VAL A 436 11.83 -5.36 10.56
CA VAL A 436 10.84 -4.66 11.40
C VAL A 436 9.37 -5.03 11.07
N PRO A 437 8.95 -5.15 9.79
CA PRO A 437 7.58 -5.55 9.48
C PRO A 437 7.20 -6.97 9.90
N ASP A 438 8.18 -7.86 10.12
CA ASP A 438 7.90 -9.20 10.66
C ASP A 438 7.34 -9.09 12.09
N VAL A 439 7.91 -8.19 12.90
CA VAL A 439 7.43 -7.91 14.25
C VAL A 439 6.03 -7.28 14.24
N TRP A 440 5.72 -6.43 13.25
CA TRP A 440 4.35 -5.90 13.10
C TRP A 440 3.34 -7.03 12.86
N ASN A 441 3.73 -8.06 12.10
CA ASN A 441 2.92 -9.23 11.87
C ASN A 441 2.85 -10.17 13.08
N GLU A 442 3.91 -10.30 13.87
CA GLU A 442 3.89 -11.00 15.16
C GLU A 442 2.93 -10.34 16.16
N LEU A 443 2.88 -9.00 16.18
CA LEU A 443 1.92 -8.24 16.98
C LEU A 443 0.50 -8.47 16.47
N LEU A 444 0.26 -8.36 15.17
CA LEU A 444 -1.05 -8.66 14.55
C LEU A 444 -1.54 -10.06 14.94
N PHE A 445 -0.66 -11.07 14.92
CA PHE A 445 -1.00 -12.45 15.28
C PHE A 445 -1.58 -12.60 16.70
N GLN A 446 -1.19 -11.73 17.65
CA GLN A 446 -1.76 -11.74 19.01
C GLN A 446 -3.26 -11.40 19.06
N PHE A 447 -3.80 -10.83 17.97
CA PHE A 447 -5.18 -10.37 17.84
C PHE A 447 -6.01 -11.16 16.81
N LEU A 448 -5.38 -12.02 16.01
CA LEU A 448 -6.05 -12.95 15.09
C LEU A 448 -6.71 -14.12 15.82
#